data_AF-A0A8T1KRH1-F1
#
_entry.id   AF-A0A8T1KRH1-F1
#
_cell.length_a   1.000
_cell.length_b   1.000
_cell.length_c   1.000
_cell.angle_alpha   90.00
_cell.angle_beta   90.00
_cell.angle_gamma   90.00
#
_symmetry.space_group_name_H-M   'P 1'
#
loop_
_entity.id
_entity.type
_entity.pdbx_description
1 polymer ?
#
loop_
_entity_poly.entity_id
_entity_poly.type
_entity_poly.pdbx_seq_one_letter_code
_entity_poly.pdbx_strand_id
1 'polypeptide(L)'
;MEDARRDACGRCKRPQRVCYCASLPDDPLATASTHVLVLQHQHEKRRRAAISSVPVLAQTIANVTLVTVDETCDCGPGKDERLDALLYDEGGDHRFDTAMVLFPDEHAQPLSDGVETEAKRVLLIVIDGTWKEAKKIAHRNKKHWQKAAKDWETRGARLQYVCLDNELKRSIYGDLRR
;
A
#
# COMPACT_ATOMS: atom_id res chain seq x y z
N MET A 1 -40.54 -15.30 -0.40
CA MET A 1 -39.86 -14.66 -1.53
C MET A 1 -38.37 -14.88 -1.31
N GLU A 2 -37.84 -15.99 -1.82
CA GLU A 2 -36.42 -16.30 -1.70
C GLU A 2 -35.60 -15.21 -2.39
N ASP A 3 -34.70 -14.60 -1.62
CA ASP A 3 -33.72 -13.64 -2.11
C ASP A 3 -32.77 -14.39 -3.06
N ALA A 4 -33.09 -14.37 -4.36
CA ALA A 4 -32.28 -15.00 -5.40
C ALA A 4 -30.94 -14.25 -5.49
N ARG A 5 -30.02 -14.65 -4.62
CA ARG A 5 -28.65 -14.14 -4.55
C ARG A 5 -28.02 -14.36 -5.92
N ARG A 6 -27.89 -13.29 -6.70
CA ARG A 6 -27.32 -13.32 -8.06
C ARG A 6 -25.98 -14.04 -8.05
N ASP A 7 -25.76 -14.90 -9.05
CA ASP A 7 -24.48 -15.58 -9.21
C ASP A 7 -23.31 -14.59 -9.23
N ALA A 8 -22.31 -14.87 -8.41
CA ALA A 8 -21.09 -14.07 -8.29
C ALA A 8 -19.91 -14.81 -8.91
N CYS A 9 -18.98 -14.06 -9.51
CA CYS A 9 -17.76 -14.60 -10.07
C CYS A 9 -16.93 -15.29 -8.98
N GLY A 10 -16.42 -16.49 -9.26
CA GLY A 10 -15.60 -17.27 -8.33
C GLY A 10 -14.29 -16.57 -7.94
N ARG A 11 -13.73 -15.75 -8.84
CA ARG A 11 -12.46 -15.02 -8.64
C ARG A 11 -12.68 -13.68 -7.93
N CYS A 12 -13.32 -12.69 -8.56
CA CYS A 12 -13.48 -11.35 -7.98
C CYS A 12 -14.69 -11.17 -7.05
N LYS A 13 -15.55 -12.20 -6.90
CA LYS A 13 -16.79 -12.19 -6.07
C LYS A 13 -17.83 -11.12 -6.46
N ARG A 14 -17.69 -10.47 -7.63
CA ARG A 14 -18.66 -9.51 -8.16
C ARG A 14 -19.77 -10.23 -8.95
N PRO A 15 -20.97 -9.64 -9.06
CA PRO A 15 -22.00 -10.16 -9.96
C PRO A 15 -21.47 -10.30 -11.39
N GLN A 16 -21.87 -11.35 -12.10
CA GLN A 16 -21.34 -11.68 -13.44
C GLN A 16 -21.35 -10.49 -14.41
N ARG A 17 -22.45 -9.72 -14.45
CA ARG A 17 -22.62 -8.54 -15.32
C ARG A 17 -21.60 -7.40 -15.14
N VAL A 18 -20.90 -7.36 -14.00
CA VAL A 18 -19.90 -6.32 -13.65
C VAL A 18 -18.58 -6.97 -13.22
N CYS A 19 -18.35 -8.20 -13.67
CA CYS A 19 -17.09 -8.89 -13.50
C CYS A 19 -16.02 -8.23 -14.39
N TYR A 20 -14.83 -8.02 -13.85
CA TYR A 20 -13.68 -7.51 -14.59
C TYR A 20 -12.61 -8.58 -14.84
N CYS A 21 -12.82 -9.83 -14.43
CA CYS A 21 -11.78 -10.86 -14.47
C CYS A 21 -11.27 -11.16 -15.88
N ALA A 22 -12.12 -11.01 -16.90
CA ALA A 22 -11.71 -11.14 -18.30
C ALA A 22 -10.70 -10.07 -18.76
N SER A 23 -10.53 -8.99 -17.99
CA SER A 23 -9.55 -7.92 -18.24
C SER A 23 -8.32 -8.03 -17.33
N LEU A 24 -8.28 -9.00 -16.42
CA LEU A 24 -7.12 -9.25 -15.56
C LEU A 24 -6.25 -10.34 -16.21
N PRO A 25 -4.93 -10.35 -15.94
CA PRO A 25 -4.10 -11.49 -16.30
C PRO A 25 -4.63 -12.77 -15.63
N ASP A 26 -4.45 -13.91 -16.30
CA ASP A 26 -4.89 -15.19 -15.76
C ASP A 26 -4.15 -15.51 -14.45
N ASP A 27 -2.83 -15.32 -14.48
CA ASP A 27 -1.96 -15.43 -13.32
C ASP A 27 -1.51 -14.05 -12.81
N PRO A 28 -1.39 -13.84 -11.48
CA PRO A 28 -0.85 -12.60 -10.93
C PRO A 28 0.57 -12.31 -11.43
N LEU A 29 0.82 -11.05 -11.76
CA LEU A 29 2.12 -10.56 -12.20
C LEU A 29 3.15 -10.70 -11.06
N ALA A 30 4.24 -11.41 -11.34
CA ALA A 30 5.35 -11.55 -10.42
C ALA A 30 6.21 -10.28 -10.43
N THR A 31 6.44 -9.71 -9.25
CA THR A 31 7.35 -8.59 -9.04
C THR A 31 8.65 -9.13 -8.44
N ALA A 32 9.71 -9.20 -9.25
CA ALA A 32 10.95 -9.88 -8.88
C ALA A 32 11.62 -9.32 -7.62
N SER A 33 11.56 -8.00 -7.41
CA SER A 33 12.20 -7.31 -6.29
C SER A 33 11.26 -6.52 -5.39
N THR A 34 10.00 -6.33 -5.78
CA THR A 34 9.07 -5.42 -5.09
C THR A 34 7.95 -6.20 -4.39
N HIS A 35 7.73 -5.90 -3.11
CA HIS A 35 6.54 -6.30 -2.37
C HIS A 35 5.68 -5.08 -2.09
N VAL A 36 4.37 -5.18 -2.31
CA VAL A 36 3.43 -4.09 -2.04
C VAL A 36 2.66 -4.39 -0.75
N LEU A 37 2.79 -3.53 0.25
CA LEU A 37 1.94 -3.56 1.44
C LEU A 37 0.92 -2.42 1.35
N VAL A 38 -0.37 -2.74 1.45
CA VAL A 38 -1.44 -1.75 1.46
C VAL A 38 -2.02 -1.60 2.86
N LEU A 39 -1.92 -0.39 3.41
CA LEU A 39 -2.61 0.05 4.61
C LEU A 39 -3.98 0.62 4.18
N GLN A 40 -5.00 -0.23 4.13
CA GLN A 40 -6.33 0.15 3.66
C GLN A 40 -7.26 0.51 4.82
N HIS A 41 -7.77 1.74 4.85
CA HIS A 41 -8.78 2.16 5.82
C HIS A 41 -10.08 1.36 5.67
N GLN A 42 -10.67 0.93 6.78
CA GLN A 42 -11.83 0.05 6.77
C GLN A 42 -13.08 0.64 6.09
N HIS A 43 -13.24 1.97 6.06
CA HIS A 43 -14.35 2.60 5.32
C HIS A 43 -14.22 2.39 3.82
N GLU A 44 -13.01 2.39 3.28
CA GLU A 44 -12.75 2.15 1.85
C GLU A 44 -13.17 0.72 1.48
N LYS A 45 -12.77 -0.23 2.31
CA LYS A 45 -13.14 -1.65 2.19
C LYS A 45 -14.66 -1.88 2.27
N ARG A 46 -15.37 -1.18 3.16
CA ARG A 46 -16.81 -1.40 3.42
C ARG A 46 -17.72 -0.60 2.51
N ARG A 47 -17.51 0.72 2.40
CA ARG A 47 -18.42 1.65 1.72
C ARG A 47 -18.15 1.74 0.22
N ARG A 48 -16.93 1.45 -0.21
CA ARG A 48 -16.49 1.57 -1.60
C ARG A 48 -16.04 0.25 -2.21
N ALA A 49 -16.47 -0.89 -1.65
CA ALA A 49 -16.17 -2.21 -2.20
C ALA A 49 -16.46 -2.34 -3.72
N ALA A 50 -17.47 -1.61 -4.23
CA ALA A 50 -17.79 -1.57 -5.65
C ALA A 50 -16.76 -0.84 -6.52
N ILE A 51 -16.00 0.12 -5.98
CA ILE A 51 -15.04 0.95 -6.76
C ILE A 51 -13.60 0.88 -6.25
N SER A 52 -13.35 0.12 -5.17
CA SER A 52 -12.02 -0.04 -4.61
C SER A 52 -11.08 -0.68 -5.62
N SER A 53 -9.89 -0.10 -5.76
CA SER A 53 -8.80 -0.59 -6.60
C SER A 53 -8.02 -1.73 -5.93
N VAL A 54 -8.03 -1.81 -4.60
CA VAL A 54 -7.28 -2.82 -3.82
C VAL A 54 -7.64 -4.26 -4.20
N PRO A 55 -8.92 -4.64 -4.37
CA PRO A 55 -9.27 -5.97 -4.88
C PRO A 55 -8.73 -6.27 -6.28
N VAL A 56 -8.60 -5.25 -7.14
CA VAL A 56 -7.99 -5.41 -8.47
C VAL A 56 -6.50 -5.67 -8.29
N LEU A 57 -5.80 -4.80 -7.56
CA LEU A 57 -4.36 -4.93 -7.25
C LEU A 57 -4.00 -6.31 -6.69
N ALA A 58 -4.77 -6.79 -5.71
CA ALA A 58 -4.54 -8.09 -5.06
C ALA A 58 -4.83 -9.30 -5.98
N GLN A 59 -5.56 -9.10 -7.08
CA GLN A 59 -5.79 -10.14 -8.10
C GLN A 59 -4.80 -10.06 -9.27
N THR A 60 -4.07 -8.95 -9.41
CA THR A 60 -3.16 -8.70 -10.53
C THR A 60 -1.69 -8.79 -10.16
N ILE A 61 -1.30 -8.65 -8.89
CA ILE A 61 0.10 -8.70 -8.44
C ILE A 61 0.26 -9.81 -7.39
N ALA A 62 1.30 -10.64 -7.54
CA ALA A 62 1.55 -11.77 -6.65
C ALA A 62 1.98 -11.35 -5.23
N ASN A 63 2.91 -10.40 -5.13
CA ASN A 63 3.54 -10.02 -3.86
C ASN A 63 2.82 -8.82 -3.22
N VAL A 64 1.59 -9.07 -2.72
CA VAL A 64 0.75 -8.05 -2.07
C VAL A 64 0.33 -8.49 -0.68
N THR A 65 0.59 -7.65 0.33
CA THR A 65 0.05 -7.81 1.69
C THR A 65 -0.99 -6.73 1.97
N LEU A 66 -2.17 -7.13 2.47
CA LEU A 66 -3.22 -6.21 2.87
C LEU A 66 -3.35 -6.13 4.39
N VAL A 67 -3.31 -4.91 4.92
CA VAL A 67 -3.58 -4.56 6.31
C VAL A 67 -4.81 -3.67 6.34
N THR A 68 -5.83 -4.08 7.08
CA THR A 68 -7.04 -3.25 7.27
C THR A 68 -6.83 -2.34 8.47
N VAL A 69 -6.88 -1.04 8.24
CA VAL A 69 -6.69 -0.01 9.25
C VAL A 69 -8.05 0.41 9.80
N ASP A 70 -8.20 0.43 11.12
CA ASP A 70 -9.43 0.82 11.81
C ASP A 70 -9.58 2.36 11.92
N GLU A 71 -10.66 2.82 12.56
CA GLU A 71 -10.93 4.26 12.78
C GLU A 71 -9.83 4.97 13.59
N THR A 72 -9.05 4.24 14.37
CA THR A 72 -7.95 4.83 15.14
C THR A 72 -6.81 5.24 14.22
N CYS A 73 -6.65 4.61 13.06
CA CYS A 73 -5.55 4.89 12.15
C CYS A 73 -4.16 4.74 12.81
N ASP A 74 -4.04 3.96 13.89
CA ASP A 74 -2.78 3.63 14.57
C ASP A 74 -2.33 2.24 14.08
N CYS A 75 -1.49 2.23 13.03
CA CYS A 75 -1.13 1.02 12.29
C CYS A 75 0.32 1.04 11.79
N GLY A 76 1.14 1.92 12.34
CA GLY A 76 2.55 2.04 11.99
C GLY A 76 3.40 0.91 12.58
N PRO A 77 4.73 0.98 12.39
CA PRO A 77 5.66 0.01 12.96
C PRO A 77 5.48 -0.17 14.48
N GLY A 78 5.39 -1.42 14.93
CA GLY A 78 5.10 -1.82 16.31
C GLY A 78 3.61 -1.88 16.66
N LYS A 79 2.70 -1.76 15.67
CA LYS A 79 1.24 -1.75 15.87
C LYS A 79 0.49 -2.81 15.08
N ASP A 80 1.07 -3.31 13.98
CA ASP A 80 0.47 -4.35 13.14
C ASP A 80 1.50 -5.43 12.83
N GLU A 81 1.17 -6.67 13.18
CA GLU A 81 2.08 -7.81 13.07
C GLU A 81 2.48 -8.10 11.61
N ARG A 82 1.61 -7.85 10.64
CA ARG A 82 1.92 -8.12 9.21
C ARG A 82 2.84 -7.06 8.64
N LEU A 83 2.64 -5.81 9.03
CA LEU A 83 3.56 -4.73 8.72
C LEU A 83 4.93 -5.00 9.35
N ASP A 84 4.96 -5.34 10.63
CA ASP A 84 6.21 -5.58 11.35
C ASP A 84 6.95 -6.80 10.81
N ALA A 85 6.23 -7.87 10.45
CA ALA A 85 6.81 -9.04 9.80
C ALA A 85 7.54 -8.65 8.51
N LEU A 86 6.96 -7.80 7.65
CA LEU A 86 7.63 -7.36 6.42
C LEU A 86 8.75 -6.34 6.66
N LEU A 87 8.64 -5.51 7.71
CA LEU A 87 9.64 -4.48 7.97
C LEU A 87 10.92 -5.04 8.61
N TYR A 88 10.75 -5.98 9.52
CA TYR A 88 11.83 -6.42 10.40
C TYR A 88 12.34 -7.81 10.08
N ASP A 89 11.54 -8.69 9.49
CA ASP A 89 11.84 -10.11 9.14
C ASP A 89 13.26 -10.58 9.50
N GLU A 90 13.54 -10.72 10.79
CA GLU A 90 14.87 -11.09 11.27
C GLU A 90 15.06 -12.60 11.10
N GLY A 91 15.28 -13.03 9.85
CA GLY A 91 15.58 -14.43 9.51
C GLY A 91 14.76 -15.05 8.38
N GLY A 92 13.82 -14.33 7.76
CA GLY A 92 13.03 -14.84 6.64
C GLY A 92 13.57 -14.47 5.25
N ASP A 93 12.93 -15.05 4.23
CA ASP A 93 13.28 -14.91 2.81
C ASP A 93 13.03 -13.50 2.24
N HIS A 94 12.54 -12.55 3.06
CA HIS A 94 12.08 -11.24 2.64
C HIS A 94 12.83 -10.07 3.31
N ARG A 95 14.16 -10.09 3.29
CA ARG A 95 14.95 -8.90 3.62
C ARG A 95 14.87 -7.85 2.50
N PHE A 96 14.38 -6.66 2.83
CA PHE A 96 14.31 -5.53 1.91
C PHE A 96 15.44 -4.54 2.15
N ASP A 97 16.02 -4.01 1.07
CA ASP A 97 17.07 -2.98 1.11
C ASP A 97 16.46 -1.58 1.25
N THR A 98 15.23 -1.40 0.74
CA THR A 98 14.51 -0.13 0.82
C THR A 98 13.02 -0.34 1.11
N ALA A 99 12.49 0.41 2.08
CA ALA A 99 11.06 0.59 2.29
C ALA A 99 10.64 2.01 1.89
N MET A 100 9.54 2.12 1.16
CA MET A 100 9.02 3.38 0.64
C MET A 100 7.57 3.56 1.06
N VAL A 101 7.29 4.57 1.88
CA VAL A 101 5.92 4.96 2.22
C VAL A 101 5.42 5.93 1.15
N LEU A 102 4.52 5.47 0.29
CA LEU A 102 3.93 6.26 -0.78
C LEU A 102 2.86 7.20 -0.22
N PHE A 103 3.28 8.43 0.09
CA PHE A 103 2.42 9.49 0.58
C PHE A 103 3.13 10.85 0.42
N PRO A 104 2.42 11.92 -0.01
CA PRO A 104 2.99 13.26 -0.15
C PRO A 104 3.19 13.93 1.22
N ASP A 105 4.09 13.37 2.02
CA ASP A 105 4.61 13.99 3.24
C ASP A 105 5.48 15.21 2.91
N GLU A 106 5.69 16.10 3.89
CA GLU A 106 6.55 17.28 3.75
C GLU A 106 8.02 16.91 3.46
N HIS A 107 8.45 15.70 3.85
CA HIS A 107 9.78 15.17 3.59
C HIS A 107 9.81 14.10 2.49
N ALA A 108 8.69 13.89 1.78
CA ALA A 108 8.62 12.90 0.72
C ALA A 108 9.54 13.26 -0.45
N GLN A 109 10.33 12.29 -0.91
CA GLN A 109 11.16 12.45 -2.10
C GLN A 109 10.35 12.06 -3.34
N PRO A 110 10.45 12.80 -4.46
CA PRO A 110 9.94 12.33 -5.74
C PRO A 110 10.50 10.95 -6.06
N LEU A 111 9.62 10.07 -6.52
CA LEU A 111 10.04 8.79 -7.08
C LEU A 111 10.76 9.09 -8.40
N SER A 112 12.09 9.11 -8.35
CA SER A 112 12.90 9.36 -9.54
C SER A 112 12.90 8.13 -10.46
N ASP A 113 12.91 8.39 -11.77
CA ASP A 113 13.08 7.38 -12.82
C ASP A 113 14.55 6.89 -12.87
N GLY A 114 15.06 6.40 -11.74
CA GLY A 114 16.42 5.93 -11.60
C GLY A 114 16.48 4.40 -11.61
N VAL A 115 17.08 3.82 -12.65
CA VAL A 115 17.50 2.41 -12.63
C VAL A 115 18.69 2.32 -11.67
N GLU A 116 18.42 2.08 -10.38
CA GLU A 116 19.47 1.59 -9.49
C GLU A 116 19.89 0.21 -10.04
N THR A 117 21.15 0.12 -10.48
CA THR A 117 21.74 -1.01 -11.21
C THR A 117 21.99 -2.25 -10.33
N GLU A 118 21.71 -2.15 -9.03
CA GLU A 118 21.78 -3.25 -8.07
C GLU A 118 20.41 -3.86 -7.83
N ALA A 119 20.36 -5.17 -7.59
CA ALA A 119 19.13 -5.91 -7.32
C ALA A 119 18.59 -5.58 -5.91
N LYS A 120 18.12 -4.35 -5.70
CA LYS A 120 17.55 -3.92 -4.43
C LYS A 120 16.12 -4.42 -4.28
N ARG A 121 15.86 -5.10 -3.17
CA ARG A 121 14.52 -5.53 -2.77
C ARG A 121 13.79 -4.35 -2.13
N VAL A 122 12.59 -4.08 -2.62
CA VAL A 122 11.79 -2.92 -2.24
C VAL A 122 10.50 -3.35 -1.56
N LEU A 123 10.21 -2.77 -0.40
CA LEU A 123 8.88 -2.80 0.21
C LEU A 123 8.17 -1.48 -0.09
N LEU A 124 7.17 -1.49 -0.97
CA LEU A 124 6.33 -0.34 -1.25
C LEU A 124 5.10 -0.35 -0.33
N ILE A 125 5.00 0.63 0.55
CA ILE A 125 3.91 0.79 1.51
C ILE A 125 2.95 1.85 0.97
N VAL A 126 1.74 1.43 0.61
CA VAL A 126 0.69 2.29 0.03
C VAL A 126 -0.40 2.54 1.07
N ILE A 127 -0.77 3.80 1.28
CA ILE A 127 -1.88 4.17 2.16
C ILE A 127 -3.15 4.33 1.31
N ASP A 128 -4.13 3.45 1.51
CA ASP A 128 -5.41 3.45 0.79
C ASP A 128 -6.54 3.95 1.69
N GLY A 129 -7.19 5.02 1.28
CA GLY A 129 -8.31 5.65 1.99
C GLY A 129 -8.64 7.00 1.39
N THR A 130 -9.73 7.61 1.87
CA THR A 130 -10.03 9.00 1.53
C THR A 130 -8.88 9.91 1.96
N TRP A 131 -8.82 11.10 1.37
CA TRP A 131 -7.72 12.01 1.64
C TRP A 131 -7.58 12.42 3.11
N LYS A 132 -8.71 12.51 3.81
CA LYS A 132 -8.76 12.75 5.26
C LYS A 132 -8.20 11.55 6.05
N GLU A 133 -8.52 10.33 5.66
CA GLU A 133 -8.08 9.09 6.32
C GLU A 133 -6.59 8.85 6.08
N ALA A 134 -6.13 8.94 4.82
CA ALA A 134 -4.73 8.74 4.47
C ALA A 134 -3.81 9.73 5.21
N LYS A 135 -4.19 11.02 5.28
CA LYS A 135 -3.51 12.03 6.10
C LYS A 135 -3.48 11.66 7.58
N LYS A 136 -4.59 11.15 8.11
CA LYS A 136 -4.69 10.75 9.52
C LYS A 136 -3.77 9.55 9.82
N ILE A 137 -3.73 8.55 8.93
CA ILE A 137 -2.81 7.42 9.01
C ILE A 137 -1.36 7.92 9.00
N ALA A 138 -0.94 8.70 7.99
CA ALA A 138 0.42 9.22 7.92
C ALA A 138 0.81 10.03 9.17
N HIS A 139 -0.06 10.94 9.59
CA HIS A 139 0.20 11.83 10.72
C HIS A 139 0.28 11.09 12.07
N ARG A 140 -0.69 10.21 12.37
CA ARG A 140 -0.71 9.47 13.65
C ARG A 140 0.51 8.57 13.82
N ASN A 141 0.99 8.01 12.72
CA ASN A 141 2.10 7.07 12.73
C ASN A 141 3.47 7.74 12.50
N LYS A 142 3.56 9.07 12.40
CA LYS A 142 4.80 9.81 12.08
C LYS A 142 5.98 9.39 12.97
N LYS A 143 5.76 9.31 14.29
CA LYS A 143 6.81 8.92 15.25
C LYS A 143 7.25 7.45 15.07
N HIS A 144 6.32 6.56 14.75
CA HIS A 144 6.61 5.15 14.49
C HIS A 144 7.47 5.00 13.22
N TRP A 145 7.09 5.69 12.14
CA TRP A 145 7.87 5.71 10.90
C TRP A 145 9.25 6.34 11.08
N GLN A 146 9.37 7.43 11.84
CA GLN A 146 10.67 8.07 12.14
C GLN A 146 11.59 7.17 12.96
N LYS A 147 11.05 6.43 13.92
CA LYS A 147 11.83 5.44 14.68
C LYS A 147 12.29 4.32 13.76
N ALA A 148 11.37 3.73 12.98
CA ALA A 148 11.69 2.67 12.03
C ALA A 148 12.73 3.11 11.00
N ALA A 149 12.67 4.36 10.50
CA ALA A 149 13.68 4.91 9.60
C ALA A 149 15.09 4.89 10.18
N LYS A 150 15.24 5.27 11.46
CA LYS A 150 16.52 5.20 12.16
C LYS A 150 16.98 3.76 12.35
N ASP A 151 16.08 2.86 12.74
CA ASP A 151 16.38 1.44 12.92
C ASP A 151 16.80 0.78 11.59
N TRP A 152 16.24 1.23 10.46
CA TRP A 152 16.63 0.78 9.12
C TRP A 152 18.01 1.32 8.70
N GLU A 153 18.30 2.57 9.02
CA GLU A 153 19.59 3.21 8.71
C GLU A 153 20.75 2.51 9.46
N THR A 154 20.57 2.13 10.72
CA THR A 154 21.62 1.42 11.50
C THR A 154 21.98 0.05 10.94
N ARG A 155 21.08 -0.59 10.18
CA ARG A 155 21.32 -1.87 9.49
C ARG A 155 21.73 -1.72 8.01
N GLY A 156 22.03 -0.49 7.57
CA GLY A 156 22.45 -0.19 6.20
C GLY A 156 21.32 -0.24 5.15
N ALA A 157 20.06 -0.17 5.58
CA ALA A 157 18.88 -0.12 4.72
C ALA A 157 18.24 1.27 4.77
N ARG A 158 17.27 1.54 3.88
CA ARG A 158 16.60 2.84 3.79
C ARG A 158 15.10 2.71 4.00
N LEU A 159 14.50 3.52 4.87
CA LEU A 159 13.05 3.70 4.94
C LEU A 159 12.72 5.18 4.82
N GLN A 160 11.92 5.55 3.81
CA GLN A 160 11.61 6.94 3.53
C GLN A 160 10.20 7.14 2.99
N TYR A 161 9.70 8.37 3.05
CA TYR A 161 8.50 8.78 2.32
C TYR A 161 8.84 9.08 0.86
N VAL A 162 7.95 8.68 -0.05
CA VAL A 162 8.04 8.99 -1.48
C VAL A 162 6.72 9.50 -2.02
N CYS A 163 6.77 10.28 -3.09
CA CYS A 163 5.60 10.74 -3.84
C CYS A 163 5.79 10.54 -5.35
N LEU A 164 4.69 10.49 -6.11
CA LEU A 164 4.73 10.26 -7.57
C LEU A 164 5.06 11.53 -8.37
N ASP A 165 5.08 12.70 -7.73
CA ASP A 165 5.25 13.97 -8.42
C ASP A 165 6.74 14.33 -8.52
N ASN A 166 7.27 14.43 -9.75
CA ASN A 166 8.59 15.03 -10.04
C ASN A 166 8.58 16.56 -9.92
N GLU A 167 7.41 17.19 -9.71
CA GLU A 167 7.30 18.64 -9.61
C GLU A 167 7.21 19.11 -8.15
N LEU A 168 8.35 19.58 -7.65
CA LEU A 168 8.42 20.53 -6.54
C LEU A 168 7.58 21.79 -6.88
N LYS A 169 6.25 21.76 -6.69
CA LYS A 169 5.39 22.89 -6.23
C LYS A 169 3.89 22.76 -6.47
N ARG A 170 3.38 21.72 -7.10
CA ARG A 170 1.93 21.46 -7.12
C ARG A 170 1.70 20.00 -6.84
N SER A 171 1.60 19.69 -5.54
CA SER A 171 0.98 18.45 -5.10
C SER A 171 -0.29 18.26 -5.93
N ILE A 172 -0.42 17.13 -6.63
CA ILE A 172 -1.68 16.70 -7.24
C ILE A 172 -2.86 16.68 -6.23
N TYR A 173 -2.53 16.78 -4.95
CA TYR A 173 -3.44 16.86 -3.82
C TYR A 173 -3.60 18.26 -3.21
N GLY A 174 -2.91 19.27 -3.75
CA GLY A 174 -2.96 20.67 -3.33
C GLY A 174 -4.30 21.32 -3.64
N ASP A 175 -4.95 20.91 -4.73
CA ASP A 175 -6.26 21.41 -5.15
C ASP A 175 -7.43 20.67 -4.47
N LEU A 176 -7.18 19.51 -3.86
CA LEU A 176 -8.14 18.78 -3.01
C LEU A 176 -8.21 19.33 -1.56
N ARG A 177 -7.74 20.57 -1.35
CA ARG A 177 -7.75 21.31 -0.07
C ARG A 177 -9.09 22.01 0.24
N ARG A 178 -10.18 21.70 -0.47
CA ARG A 178 -11.52 22.24 -0.15
C ARG A 178 -12.38 21.22 0.57
#